data_AF-A0A7S2HU19-F1
#
_entry.id   AF-A0A7S2HU19-F1
#
_cell.length_a   1.000
_cell.length_b   1.000
_cell.length_c   1.000
_cell.angle_alpha   90.00
_cell.angle_beta   90.00
_cell.angle_gamma   90.00
#
_symmetry.space_group_name_H-M   'P 1'
#
loop_
_entity.id
_entity.type
_entity.pdbx_description
1 polymer ?
#
loop_
_entity_poly.entity_id
_entity_poly.type
_entity_poly.pdbx_seq_one_letter_code
_entity_poly.pdbx_strand_id
1 'polypeptide(L)'
;FKRVRIAHWSQSLGAPATTIFMSSSGAGHAGAGVMAGKQGGAELAWAMQAASGQGESTDVVIARHALRLSHDRDGCQVVQQALEAARSDGVRLAIAASLRGRVWEVARCPHANHVLQRIVVSVRPSDCQFVVDELAARGSATPGKLARHKYAYRVFQRLLEQLHQWQVAPLLEGVIADSVSLAMHRFGTYIVQ
;
A
#
# COMPACT_ATOMS: atom_id res chain seq x y z
N PHE A 1 -22.64 -5.25 23.04
CA PHE A 1 -22.67 -6.61 23.63
C PHE A 1 -22.20 -7.61 22.59
N LYS A 2 -21.29 -8.49 23.00
CA LYS A 2 -20.52 -9.46 22.21
C LYS A 2 -21.40 -10.47 21.46
N ARG A 3 -20.92 -10.96 20.31
CA ARG A 3 -20.91 -12.41 20.02
C ARG A 3 -19.85 -12.75 18.96
N VAL A 4 -18.76 -13.30 19.48
CA VAL A 4 -17.73 -14.07 18.78
C VAL A 4 -18.33 -15.42 18.37
N ARG A 5 -18.05 -15.91 17.16
CA ARG A 5 -18.16 -17.33 16.82
C ARG A 5 -16.83 -17.83 16.27
N ILE A 6 -16.32 -18.82 17.00
CA ILE A 6 -15.12 -19.61 16.76
C ILE A 6 -15.49 -20.69 15.74
N ALA A 7 -14.73 -20.82 14.66
CA ALA A 7 -14.79 -21.98 13.77
C ALA A 7 -13.60 -22.88 14.03
N HIS A 8 -13.92 -24.07 14.51
CA HIS A 8 -13.06 -25.21 14.79
C HIS A 8 -12.76 -25.92 13.46
N TRP A 9 -11.51 -26.23 13.16
CA TRP A 9 -11.18 -27.25 12.15
C TRP A 9 -10.16 -28.25 12.73
N SER A 10 -10.58 -29.51 12.69
CA SER A 10 -9.95 -30.69 13.27
C SER A 10 -8.78 -31.19 12.42
N GLN A 11 -7.85 -31.84 13.11
CA GLN A 11 -6.58 -32.39 12.65
C GLN A 11 -6.74 -33.53 11.62
N SER A 12 -5.75 -33.64 10.73
CA SER A 12 -5.28 -34.90 10.16
C SER A 12 -3.74 -34.89 10.16
N LEU A 13 -3.17 -35.99 10.64
CA LEU A 13 -1.79 -36.21 11.06
C LEU A 13 -0.87 -36.60 9.89
N GLY A 14 0.43 -36.30 10.03
CA GLY A 14 1.47 -36.92 9.20
C GLY A 14 2.86 -36.30 9.30
N ALA A 15 3.53 -36.38 10.46
CA ALA A 15 5.00 -36.28 10.53
C ALA A 15 5.54 -37.05 11.74
N PRO A 16 6.62 -37.84 11.60
CA PRO A 16 7.20 -38.62 12.70
C PRO A 16 8.09 -37.78 13.61
N ALA A 17 8.13 -38.24 14.87
CA ALA A 17 8.87 -37.69 15.98
C ALA A 17 10.39 -37.71 15.78
N THR A 18 11.08 -36.69 16.28
CA THR A 18 12.44 -36.84 16.79
C THR A 18 12.59 -35.99 18.04
N THR A 19 12.71 -36.69 19.16
CA THR A 19 13.02 -36.21 20.50
C THR A 19 14.38 -35.51 20.52
N ILE A 20 14.46 -34.27 21.00
CA ILE A 20 15.71 -33.69 21.54
C ILE A 20 15.42 -33.05 22.90
N PHE A 21 16.29 -33.43 23.82
CA PHE A 21 16.31 -33.27 25.28
C PHE A 21 16.44 -31.81 25.73
N MET A 22 15.77 -31.44 26.83
CA MET A 22 16.05 -30.19 27.57
C MET A 22 17.27 -30.36 28.46
N SER A 23 18.19 -29.40 28.45
CA SER A 23 19.09 -29.12 29.58
C SER A 23 19.52 -27.65 29.58
N SER A 24 19.76 -27.18 30.78
CA SER A 24 19.72 -25.82 31.31
C SER A 24 20.95 -24.93 31.05
N SER A 25 20.71 -23.62 31.23
CA SER A 25 21.65 -22.55 31.60
C SER A 25 22.68 -22.07 30.58
N GLY A 26 22.63 -20.77 30.29
CA GLY A 26 23.77 -20.06 29.68
C GLY A 26 23.38 -18.84 28.85
N ALA A 27 23.76 -17.68 29.38
CA ALA A 27 23.90 -16.36 28.77
C ALA A 27 23.84 -16.23 27.24
N GLY A 28 23.05 -15.24 26.79
CA GLY A 28 23.31 -14.37 25.65
C GLY A 28 23.30 -15.02 24.28
N HIS A 29 22.45 -14.52 23.38
CA HIS A 29 22.83 -14.07 22.04
C HIS A 29 21.60 -13.47 21.36
N ALA A 30 21.86 -12.39 20.61
CA ALA A 30 20.88 -11.62 19.87
C ALA A 30 20.03 -12.50 18.96
N GLY A 31 18.71 -12.48 19.18
CA GLY A 31 17.74 -13.07 18.26
C GLY A 31 17.47 -12.15 17.08
N ALA A 32 18.43 -12.05 16.15
CA ALA A 32 18.21 -11.50 14.82
C ALA A 32 17.41 -12.52 13.99
N GLY A 33 16.09 -12.56 14.21
CA GLY A 33 15.15 -13.25 13.34
C GLY A 33 14.68 -12.34 12.22
N VAL A 34 15.60 -11.87 11.36
CA VAL A 34 15.22 -11.10 10.17
C VAL A 34 14.85 -12.07 9.05
N MET A 35 13.56 -12.13 8.77
CA MET A 35 12.97 -12.81 7.63
C MET A 35 13.67 -12.38 6.33
N ALA A 36 14.31 -13.34 5.68
CA ALA A 36 14.94 -13.19 4.39
C ALA A 36 13.89 -12.94 3.29
N GLY A 37 13.63 -11.67 3.01
CA GLY A 37 13.09 -11.17 1.75
C GLY A 37 13.98 -10.02 1.27
N LYS A 38 14.97 -10.32 0.42
CA LYS A 38 16.11 -9.46 0.01
C LYS A 38 15.75 -8.23 -0.88
N GLN A 39 14.57 -7.64 -0.77
CA GLN A 39 14.17 -6.48 -1.60
C GLN A 39 13.94 -5.25 -0.73
N GLY A 40 14.70 -4.17 -0.99
CA GLY A 40 14.62 -2.89 -0.26
C GLY A 40 15.80 -2.54 0.64
N GLY A 41 16.76 -3.47 0.84
CA GLY A 41 17.88 -3.26 1.78
C GLY A 41 18.79 -2.08 1.44
N ALA A 42 19.07 -1.84 0.15
CA ALA A 42 19.91 -0.73 -0.28
C ALA A 42 19.23 0.64 -0.09
N GLU A 43 17.96 0.77 -0.47
CA GLU A 43 17.21 2.03 -0.30
C GLU A 43 16.96 2.35 1.18
N LEU A 44 16.70 1.34 2.01
CA LEU A 44 16.59 1.52 3.46
C LEU A 44 17.94 1.94 4.06
N ALA A 45 19.04 1.29 3.69
CA ALA A 45 20.38 1.66 4.15
C ALA A 45 20.75 3.10 3.73
N TRP A 46 20.43 3.49 2.49
CA TRP A 46 20.60 4.86 2.01
C TRP A 46 19.80 5.86 2.87
N ALA A 47 18.54 5.58 3.15
CA ALA A 47 17.70 6.46 3.97
C ALA A 47 18.25 6.62 5.41
N MET A 48 18.74 5.53 6.01
CA MET A 48 19.34 5.54 7.35
C MET A 48 20.65 6.34 7.41
N GLN A 49 21.49 6.24 6.38
CA GLN A 49 22.73 7.02 6.29
C GLN A 49 22.43 8.51 6.09
N ALA A 50 21.50 8.85 5.20
CA ALA A 50 21.08 10.22 4.98
C ALA A 50 20.47 10.86 6.23
N ALA A 51 19.67 10.09 6.99
CA ALA A 51 19.09 10.51 8.26
C ALA A 51 20.17 10.83 9.30
N SER A 52 21.14 9.92 9.46
CA SER A 52 22.27 10.11 10.38
C SER A 52 23.10 11.35 10.04
N GLY A 53 23.34 11.63 8.76
CA GLY A 53 24.10 12.79 8.31
C GLY A 53 23.42 14.15 8.55
N GLN A 54 22.10 14.17 8.72
CA GLN A 54 21.29 15.37 8.93
C GLN A 54 20.73 15.49 10.35
N GLY A 55 20.94 14.49 11.22
CA GLY A 55 20.32 14.42 12.54
C GLY A 55 18.80 14.25 12.50
N GLU A 56 18.25 13.76 11.38
CA GLU A 56 16.81 13.57 11.17
C GLU A 56 16.40 12.10 11.43
N SER A 57 15.09 11.86 11.59
CA SER A 57 14.55 10.49 11.60
C SER A 57 14.49 9.91 10.19
N THR A 58 14.76 8.60 10.04
CA THR A 58 14.65 7.86 8.77
C THR A 58 13.28 8.05 8.11
N ASP A 59 12.20 8.11 8.90
CA ASP A 59 10.83 8.31 8.39
C ASP A 59 10.67 9.64 7.64
N VAL A 60 11.34 10.69 8.11
CA VAL A 60 11.32 12.03 7.49
C VAL A 60 12.04 12.00 6.15
N VAL A 61 13.19 11.32 6.09
CA VAL A 61 13.96 11.14 4.85
C VAL A 61 13.16 10.33 3.82
N ILE A 62 12.50 9.25 4.26
CA ILE A 62 11.64 8.43 3.40
C ILE A 62 10.48 9.28 2.87
N ALA A 63 9.78 10.02 3.74
CA ALA A 63 8.65 10.86 3.33
C ALA A 63 9.06 11.93 2.30
N ARG A 64 10.21 12.59 2.50
CA ARG A 64 10.75 13.60 1.56
C ARG A 64 11.04 13.02 0.18
N HIS A 65 11.43 11.75 0.10
CA HIS A 65 11.80 11.07 -1.15
C HIS A 65 10.76 10.04 -1.60
N ALA A 66 9.57 10.04 -1.00
CA ALA A 66 8.61 8.97 -1.19
C ALA A 66 8.14 8.82 -2.64
N LEU A 67 7.99 9.91 -3.40
CA LEU A 67 7.68 9.82 -4.83
C LEU A 67 8.75 9.03 -5.60
N ARG A 68 10.03 9.40 -5.47
CA ARG A 68 11.15 8.72 -6.14
C ARG A 68 11.20 7.25 -5.74
N LEU A 69 11.17 6.99 -4.42
CA LEU A 69 11.23 5.63 -3.87
C LEU A 69 10.04 4.78 -4.32
N SER A 70 8.84 5.35 -4.43
CA SER A 70 7.64 4.63 -4.87
C SER A 70 7.75 4.12 -6.30
N HIS A 71 8.46 4.83 -7.17
CA HIS A 71 8.71 4.41 -8.54
C HIS A 71 9.82 3.37 -8.67
N ASP A 72 10.67 3.22 -7.66
CA ASP A 72 11.70 2.20 -7.62
C ASP A 72 11.14 0.82 -7.24
N ARG A 73 11.68 -0.24 -7.83
CA ARG A 73 11.25 -1.62 -7.61
C ARG A 73 11.37 -2.03 -6.14
N ASP A 74 12.48 -1.65 -5.51
CA ASP A 74 12.83 -2.06 -4.16
C ASP A 74 12.44 -0.95 -3.16
N GLY A 75 12.55 0.32 -3.55
CA GLY A 75 12.13 1.49 -2.79
C GLY A 75 10.64 1.53 -2.48
N CYS A 76 9.77 1.00 -3.35
CA CYS A 76 8.33 0.97 -3.07
C CYS A 76 7.99 0.09 -1.84
N GLN A 77 8.81 -0.91 -1.53
CA GLN A 77 8.66 -1.73 -0.33
C GLN A 77 9.06 -0.94 0.93
N VAL A 78 10.13 -0.14 0.84
CA VAL A 78 10.58 0.73 1.92
C VAL A 78 9.49 1.75 2.29
N VAL A 79 8.85 2.38 1.29
CA VAL A 79 7.76 3.34 1.55
C VAL A 79 6.53 2.66 2.14
N GLN A 80 6.16 1.46 1.68
CA GLN A 80 5.06 0.70 2.24
C GLN A 80 5.32 0.30 3.71
N GLN A 81 6.54 -0.14 4.02
CA GLN A 81 6.94 -0.47 5.39
C GLN A 81 6.92 0.78 6.29
N ALA A 82 7.38 1.92 5.79
CA ALA A 82 7.30 3.19 6.53
C ALA A 82 5.85 3.60 6.81
N LEU A 83 4.93 3.46 5.84
CA LEU A 83 3.50 3.71 6.03
C LEU A 83 2.89 2.79 7.10
N GLU A 84 3.30 1.52 7.13
CA GLU A 84 2.79 0.52 8.07
C GLU A 84 3.37 0.68 9.48
N ALA A 85 4.66 1.02 9.59
CA ALA A 85 5.36 1.22 10.86
C ALA A 85 5.13 2.62 11.47
N ALA A 86 4.63 3.59 10.68
CA ALA A 86 4.41 4.96 11.13
C ALA A 86 3.49 5.02 12.35
N ARG A 87 4.05 5.54 13.45
CA ARG A 87 3.37 5.73 14.74
C ARG A 87 2.49 6.97 14.80
N SER A 88 2.71 7.92 13.90
CA SER A 88 1.95 9.17 13.83
C SER A 88 1.37 9.37 12.44
N ASP A 89 0.21 10.03 12.39
CA ASP A 89 -0.41 10.42 11.12
C ASP A 89 0.47 11.38 10.33
N GLY A 90 1.32 12.18 11.01
CA GLY A 90 2.20 13.14 10.36
C GLY A 90 3.10 12.53 9.28
N VAL A 91 3.71 11.37 9.54
CA VAL A 91 4.56 10.67 8.55
C VAL A 91 3.70 10.15 7.39
N ARG A 92 2.55 9.55 7.68
CA ARG A 92 1.66 9.01 6.64
C ARG A 92 1.14 10.11 5.73
N LEU A 93 0.76 11.24 6.31
CA LEU A 93 0.31 12.42 5.59
C LEU A 93 1.44 13.08 4.80
N ALA A 94 2.67 13.10 5.30
CA ALA A 94 3.83 13.60 4.56
C ALA A 94 4.13 12.73 3.33
N ILE A 95 4.10 11.39 3.49
CA ILE A 95 4.22 10.46 2.36
C ILE A 95 3.10 10.68 1.35
N ALA A 96 1.84 10.75 1.79
CA ALA A 96 0.71 11.00 0.90
C ALA A 96 0.83 12.34 0.17
N ALA A 97 1.24 13.40 0.88
CA ALA A 97 1.45 14.72 0.31
C ALA A 97 2.54 14.73 -0.78
N SER A 98 3.57 13.90 -0.66
CA SER A 98 4.65 13.80 -1.67
C SER A 98 4.17 13.31 -3.04
N LEU A 99 3.01 12.64 -3.10
CA LEU A 99 2.44 12.09 -4.34
C LEU A 99 1.45 13.04 -5.02
N ARG A 100 1.10 14.16 -4.37
CA ARG A 100 0.18 15.16 -4.91
C ARG A 100 0.69 15.73 -6.24
N GLY A 101 -0.23 15.94 -7.16
CA GLY A 101 0.03 16.38 -8.54
C GLY A 101 0.54 15.28 -9.46
N ARG A 102 0.75 14.05 -8.97
CA ARG A 102 1.31 12.92 -9.74
C ARG A 102 0.48 11.65 -9.60
N VAL A 103 -0.73 11.72 -9.04
CA VAL A 103 -1.55 10.54 -8.71
C VAL A 103 -1.81 9.65 -9.94
N TRP A 104 -2.08 10.24 -11.10
CA TRP A 104 -2.30 9.52 -12.36
C TRP A 104 -1.09 8.68 -12.81
N GLU A 105 0.12 9.19 -12.61
CA GLU A 105 1.34 8.48 -12.94
C GLU A 105 1.61 7.37 -11.94
N VAL A 106 1.49 7.70 -10.65
CA VAL A 106 1.66 6.77 -9.55
C VAL A 106 0.73 5.56 -9.70
N ALA A 107 -0.56 5.79 -9.97
CA ALA A 107 -1.55 4.73 -10.09
C ALA A 107 -1.27 3.76 -11.26
N ARG A 108 -0.57 4.22 -12.29
CA ARG A 108 -0.24 3.41 -13.49
C ARG A 108 1.16 2.79 -13.43
N CYS A 109 1.96 3.11 -12.42
CA CYS A 109 3.28 2.53 -12.26
C CYS A 109 3.17 1.10 -11.69
N PRO A 110 3.97 0.12 -12.18
CA PRO A 110 4.02 -1.24 -11.63
C PRO A 110 4.42 -1.30 -10.15
N HIS A 111 5.11 -0.29 -9.63
CA HIS A 111 5.58 -0.24 -8.24
C HIS A 111 4.80 0.77 -7.39
N ALA A 112 4.68 2.01 -7.88
CA ALA A 112 4.08 3.09 -7.10
C ALA A 112 2.58 2.91 -6.84
N ASN A 113 1.87 2.11 -7.65
CA ASN A 113 0.46 1.77 -7.39
C ASN A 113 0.26 1.07 -6.03
N HIS A 114 1.25 0.32 -5.54
CA HIS A 114 1.20 -0.36 -4.25
C HIS A 114 1.27 0.63 -3.09
N VAL A 115 2.13 1.65 -3.22
CA VAL A 115 2.24 2.73 -2.23
C VAL A 115 0.93 3.52 -2.17
N LEU A 116 0.34 3.84 -3.33
CA LEU A 116 -0.93 4.57 -3.37
C LEU A 116 -2.09 3.76 -2.76
N GLN A 117 -2.18 2.45 -3.04
CA GLN A 117 -3.14 1.57 -2.37
C GLN A 117 -2.91 1.51 -0.86
N ARG A 118 -1.66 1.52 -0.41
CA ARG A 118 -1.31 1.54 1.01
C ARG A 118 -1.75 2.85 1.67
N ILE A 119 -1.50 3.99 1.04
CA ILE A 119 -1.98 5.29 1.52
C ILE A 119 -3.48 5.26 1.74
N VAL A 120 -4.27 4.79 0.76
CA VAL A 120 -5.74 4.73 0.85
C VAL A 120 -6.24 3.91 2.05
N VAL A 121 -5.48 2.92 2.51
CA VAL A 121 -5.82 2.13 3.72
C VAL A 121 -5.26 2.76 5.01
N SER A 122 -4.14 3.45 4.92
CA SER A 122 -3.37 3.88 6.09
C SER A 122 -3.69 5.30 6.56
N VAL A 123 -4.29 6.15 5.71
CA VAL A 123 -4.71 7.51 6.08
C VAL A 123 -6.24 7.62 6.19
N ARG A 124 -6.73 8.65 6.87
CA ARG A 124 -8.17 8.87 7.04
C ARG A 124 -8.81 9.20 5.69
N PRO A 125 -10.07 8.79 5.44
CA PRO A 125 -10.75 9.06 4.18
C PRO A 125 -10.73 10.54 3.75
N SER A 126 -10.86 11.48 4.70
CA SER A 126 -10.79 12.92 4.43
C SER A 126 -9.44 13.38 3.87
N ASP A 127 -8.35 12.76 4.32
CA ASP A 127 -6.98 13.10 3.89
C ASP A 127 -6.64 12.47 2.52
N CYS A 128 -7.46 11.52 2.06
CA CYS A 128 -7.35 10.87 0.75
C CYS A 128 -8.08 11.60 -0.39
N GLN A 129 -8.85 12.64 -0.11
CA GLN A 129 -9.71 13.27 -1.13
C GLN A 129 -8.94 13.73 -2.37
N PHE A 130 -7.72 14.25 -2.19
CA PHE A 130 -6.87 14.68 -3.31
C PHE A 130 -6.62 13.57 -4.35
N VAL A 131 -6.58 12.30 -3.92
CA VAL A 131 -6.38 11.16 -4.83
C VAL A 131 -7.57 11.04 -5.77
N VAL A 132 -8.79 11.18 -5.23
CA VAL A 132 -10.00 11.14 -6.04
C VAL A 132 -10.07 12.36 -6.95
N ASP A 133 -9.81 13.55 -6.42
CA ASP A 133 -9.90 14.79 -7.18
C ASP A 133 -8.94 14.79 -8.38
N GLU A 134 -7.69 14.35 -8.19
CA GLU A 134 -6.72 14.23 -9.28
C GLU A 134 -7.11 13.18 -10.32
N LEU A 135 -7.67 12.05 -9.89
CA LEU A 135 -8.12 10.97 -10.78
C LEU A 135 -9.41 11.32 -11.54
N ALA A 136 -10.26 12.17 -10.97
CA ALA A 136 -11.49 12.66 -11.59
C ALA A 136 -11.25 13.91 -12.47
N ALA A 137 -10.13 14.62 -12.28
CA ALA A 137 -9.82 15.84 -13.00
C ALA A 137 -9.82 15.66 -14.52
N ARG A 138 -10.56 16.54 -15.22
CA ARG A 138 -10.66 16.55 -16.69
C ARG A 138 -9.31 16.97 -17.29
N GLY A 139 -8.75 16.14 -18.18
CA GLY A 139 -7.55 16.45 -18.97
C GLY A 139 -6.41 15.42 -18.86
N SER A 140 -6.25 14.76 -17.71
CA SER A 140 -5.16 13.80 -17.50
C SER A 140 -5.49 12.38 -18.00
N ALA A 141 -6.75 11.95 -17.87
CA ALA A 141 -7.40 10.80 -18.52
C ALA A 141 -8.81 10.63 -17.91
N THR A 142 -9.66 9.76 -18.47
CA THR A 142 -11.02 9.52 -17.93
C THR A 142 -10.98 8.41 -16.86
N PRO A 143 -11.88 8.43 -15.85
CA PRO A 143 -12.01 7.32 -14.90
C PRO A 143 -12.16 5.95 -15.57
N GLY A 144 -12.86 5.88 -16.71
CA GLY A 144 -12.95 4.65 -17.53
C GLY A 144 -11.62 4.14 -18.09
N LYS A 145 -10.63 5.02 -18.35
CA LYS A 145 -9.26 4.58 -18.71
C LYS A 145 -8.53 4.00 -17.50
N LEU A 146 -8.74 4.58 -16.32
CA LEU A 146 -8.14 4.11 -15.07
C LEU A 146 -8.64 2.69 -14.74
N ALA A 147 -9.96 2.47 -14.84
CA ALA A 147 -10.61 1.17 -14.61
C ALA A 147 -10.11 0.05 -15.56
N ARG A 148 -9.62 0.41 -16.75
CA ARG A 148 -9.05 -0.55 -17.71
C ARG A 148 -7.55 -0.77 -17.55
N HIS A 149 -6.86 0.02 -16.75
CA HIS A 149 -5.40 -0.08 -16.67
C HIS A 149 -4.96 -1.23 -15.75
N LYS A 150 -4.01 -2.07 -16.22
CA LYS A 150 -3.54 -3.29 -15.53
C LYS A 150 -3.06 -3.14 -14.08
N TYR A 151 -2.68 -1.93 -13.67
CA TYR A 151 -2.29 -1.62 -12.28
C TYR A 151 -3.26 -0.65 -11.61
N ALA A 152 -3.84 0.28 -12.38
CA ALA A 152 -4.57 1.38 -11.79
C ALA A 152 -5.99 0.98 -11.38
N TYR A 153 -6.53 -0.08 -11.98
CA TYR A 153 -7.81 -0.64 -11.55
C TYR A 153 -7.77 -1.07 -10.08
N ARG A 154 -6.62 -1.53 -9.55
CA ARG A 154 -6.47 -1.89 -8.13
C ARG A 154 -6.57 -0.67 -7.21
N VAL A 155 -6.00 0.47 -7.63
CA VAL A 155 -6.16 1.74 -6.91
C VAL A 155 -7.62 2.18 -6.96
N PHE A 156 -8.24 2.13 -8.14
CA PHE A 156 -9.67 2.47 -8.30
C PHE A 156 -10.53 1.64 -7.36
N GLN A 157 -10.42 0.31 -7.43
CA GLN A 157 -11.16 -0.61 -6.57
C GLN A 157 -10.92 -0.28 -5.09
N ARG A 158 -9.67 -0.03 -4.69
CA ARG A 158 -9.34 0.31 -3.30
C ARG A 158 -9.99 1.62 -2.85
N LEU A 159 -10.11 2.62 -3.72
CA LEU A 159 -10.82 3.86 -3.40
C LEU A 159 -12.30 3.59 -3.15
N LEU A 160 -12.95 2.77 -3.98
CA LEU A 160 -14.35 2.36 -3.79
C LEU A 160 -14.57 1.57 -2.49
N GLU A 161 -13.60 0.73 -2.10
CA GLU A 161 -13.66 -0.09 -0.90
C GLU A 161 -13.47 0.70 0.41
N GLN A 162 -12.74 1.81 0.39
CA GLN A 162 -12.27 2.49 1.62
C GLN A 162 -12.86 3.88 1.83
N LEU A 163 -13.25 4.58 0.77
CA LEU A 163 -13.77 5.93 0.86
C LEU A 163 -15.30 5.96 0.89
N HIS A 164 -15.85 7.06 1.36
CA HIS A 164 -17.30 7.24 1.39
C HIS A 164 -17.86 7.41 -0.03
N GLN A 165 -19.11 7.00 -0.25
CA GLN A 165 -19.77 7.07 -1.56
C GLN A 165 -19.72 8.48 -2.19
N TRP A 166 -19.91 9.52 -1.38
CA TRP A 166 -19.86 10.91 -1.84
C TRP A 166 -18.45 11.33 -2.30
N GLN A 167 -17.39 10.73 -1.76
CA GLN A 167 -16.01 11.02 -2.16
C GLN A 167 -15.71 10.44 -3.53
N VAL A 168 -16.17 9.21 -3.80
CA VAL A 168 -15.87 8.47 -5.04
C VAL A 168 -16.86 8.70 -6.16
N ALA A 169 -17.99 9.37 -5.89
CA ALA A 169 -18.99 9.72 -6.90
C ALA A 169 -18.40 10.32 -8.19
N PRO A 170 -17.42 11.25 -8.15
CA PRO A 170 -16.80 11.80 -9.37
C PRO A 170 -16.09 10.76 -10.25
N LEU A 171 -15.59 9.67 -9.65
CA LEU A 171 -14.97 8.57 -10.41
C LEU A 171 -16.03 7.68 -11.06
N LEU A 172 -17.19 7.52 -10.42
CA LEU A 172 -18.27 6.66 -10.89
C LEU A 172 -18.99 7.21 -12.12
N GLU A 173 -19.08 8.52 -12.29
CA GLU A 173 -19.68 9.14 -13.48
C GLU A 173 -19.04 8.61 -14.78
N GLY A 174 -17.71 8.49 -14.81
CA GLY A 174 -16.97 7.96 -15.95
C GLY A 174 -17.06 6.43 -16.12
N VAL A 175 -17.47 5.70 -15.08
CA VAL A 175 -17.70 4.25 -15.12
C VAL A 175 -19.09 3.94 -15.65
N ILE A 176 -20.11 4.66 -15.18
CA ILE A 176 -21.51 4.46 -15.56
C ILE A 176 -21.71 4.65 -17.07
N ALA A 177 -21.11 5.72 -17.63
CA ALA A 177 -21.18 6.04 -19.05
C ALA A 177 -20.60 4.95 -19.97
N ASP A 178 -19.74 4.07 -19.43
CA ASP A 178 -18.95 3.09 -20.18
C ASP A 178 -19.11 1.67 -19.62
N SER A 179 -20.15 1.47 -18.80
CA SER A 179 -20.33 0.29 -17.95
C SER A 179 -20.37 -1.03 -18.73
N VAL A 180 -21.06 -1.05 -19.88
CA VAL A 180 -21.12 -2.24 -20.75
C VAL A 180 -19.73 -2.62 -21.28
N SER A 181 -18.95 -1.64 -21.76
CA SER A 181 -17.59 -1.90 -22.25
C SER A 181 -16.66 -2.33 -21.12
N LEU A 182 -16.80 -1.72 -19.94
CA LEU A 182 -16.01 -2.07 -18.76
C LEU A 182 -16.32 -3.49 -18.27
N ALA A 183 -17.58 -3.91 -18.28
CA ALA A 183 -17.99 -5.25 -17.88
C ALA A 183 -17.31 -6.35 -18.72
N MET A 184 -17.08 -6.09 -20.00
CA MET A 184 -16.42 -7.00 -20.94
C MET A 184 -14.88 -6.88 -20.93
N HIS A 185 -14.33 -5.90 -20.21
CA HIS A 185 -12.90 -5.67 -20.16
C HIS A 185 -12.23 -6.46 -19.02
N ARG A 186 -11.09 -7.11 -19.32
CA ARG A 186 -10.36 -7.99 -18.37
C ARG A 186 -10.04 -7.38 -17.00
N PHE A 187 -9.92 -6.06 -16.91
CA PHE A 187 -9.71 -5.32 -15.66
C PHE A 187 -10.93 -4.48 -15.26
N GLY A 188 -11.72 -4.03 -16.25
CA GLY A 188 -12.86 -3.13 -15.99
C GLY A 188 -13.99 -3.85 -15.28
N THR A 189 -14.10 -5.17 -15.49
CA THR A 189 -15.11 -6.03 -14.86
C THR A 189 -15.07 -5.95 -13.33
N TYR A 190 -13.88 -5.83 -12.72
CA TYR A 190 -13.71 -5.70 -11.27
C TYR A 190 -14.21 -4.36 -10.69
N ILE A 191 -14.40 -3.35 -11.53
CA ILE A 191 -14.93 -2.04 -11.11
C ILE A 191 -16.46 -2.00 -11.26
N VAL A 192 -17.01 -2.81 -12.16
CA VAL A 192 -18.46 -2.90 -12.40
C VAL A 192 -19.14 -3.85 -11.41
N GLN A 193 -18.46 -4.93 -11.02
CA GLN A 193 -18.91 -5.90 -10.01
C GLN A 193 -18.91 -5.29 -8.60
#